data_AF-A0A399GHF0-F1
#
_entry.id   AF-A0A399GHF0-F1
#
_cell.length_a   1.000
_cell.length_b   1.000
_cell.length_c   1.000
_cell.angle_alpha   90.00
_cell.angle_beta   90.00
_cell.angle_gamma   90.00
#
_symmetry.space_group_name_H-M   'P 1'
#
loop_
_entity.id
_entity.type
_entity.pdbx_description
1 polymer ?
#
loop_
_entity_poly.entity_id
_entity_poly.type
_entity_poly.pdbx_seq_one_letter_code
_entity_poly.pdbx_strand_id
1 'polypeptide(L)'
;MGFDMFSERPPDAEQQAAVMKASNRIDDLEMHRRHATSETAAKAIDDQLDSAWNDYEKARTGLYFRLNIWAMGAARHIMREIGMIKDAPAPQWPTLAEFDLTHLPEDPRDHPEGPKRTKIEKQLTTQQLQFLAAYWNTREGDAGLPAIPAYKLMSNDGWLVTERETTAALHAWESVTPEAQAQTLTDNPWWLEWLDFLEYNATRGGFRVH
;
A
#
# COMPACT_ATOMS: atom_id res chain seq x y z
N MET A 1 -4.38 -14.78 3.87
CA MET A 1 -3.21 -13.94 3.54
C MET A 1 -3.69 -12.83 2.61
N GLY A 2 -3.22 -11.60 2.79
CA GLY A 2 -3.63 -10.44 1.99
C GLY A 2 -2.41 -9.61 1.62
N PHE A 3 -2.63 -8.57 0.82
CA PHE A 3 -1.64 -7.60 0.39
C PHE A 3 -2.03 -6.26 1.01
N ASP A 4 -1.20 -5.79 1.92
CA ASP A 4 -1.31 -4.50 2.57
C ASP A 4 -0.41 -3.52 1.82
N MET A 5 -1.01 -2.50 1.22
CA MET A 5 -0.30 -1.51 0.43
C MET A 5 -0.35 -0.16 1.13
N PHE A 6 0.81 0.43 1.37
CA PHE A 6 0.95 1.70 2.09
C PHE A 6 1.64 2.73 1.21
N SER A 7 1.17 3.97 1.28
CA SER A 7 1.88 5.08 0.64
C SER A 7 3.32 5.17 1.14
N GLU A 8 4.28 5.39 0.23
CA GLU A 8 5.69 5.53 0.60
C GLU A 8 5.92 6.77 1.47
N ARG A 9 5.20 7.86 1.16
CA ARG A 9 5.25 9.05 1.99
C ARG A 9 4.19 8.97 3.08
N PRO A 10 4.55 9.32 4.32
CA PRO A 10 3.57 9.43 5.39
C PRO A 10 2.51 10.50 5.03
N PRO A 11 1.32 10.41 5.66
CA PRO A 11 0.34 11.49 5.56
C PRO A 11 0.97 12.81 5.99
N ASP A 12 0.63 13.89 5.29
CA ASP A 12 0.97 15.22 5.76
C ASP A 12 0.11 15.63 6.97
N ALA A 13 0.43 16.76 7.58
CA ALA A 13 -0.24 17.21 8.80
C ALA A 13 -1.76 17.43 8.60
N GLU A 14 -2.18 17.87 7.40
CA GLU A 14 -3.59 18.08 7.09
C GLU A 14 -4.32 16.75 7.00
N GLN A 15 -3.76 15.78 6.28
CA GLN A 15 -4.32 14.44 6.17
C GLN A 15 -4.34 13.71 7.51
N GLN A 16 -3.25 13.81 8.28
CA GLN A 16 -3.19 13.22 9.61
C GLN A 16 -4.27 13.82 10.53
N ALA A 17 -4.49 15.13 10.46
CA ALA A 17 -5.56 15.79 11.20
C ALA A 17 -6.96 15.34 10.72
N ALA A 18 -7.15 15.15 9.41
CA ALA A 18 -8.41 14.67 8.84
C ALA A 18 -8.75 13.24 9.30
N VAL A 19 -7.79 12.32 9.20
CA VAL A 19 -7.94 10.92 9.66
C VAL A 19 -8.22 10.89 11.16
N MET A 20 -7.46 11.64 11.96
CA MET A 20 -7.66 11.70 13.41
C MET A 20 -9.03 12.29 13.79
N LYS A 21 -9.48 13.34 13.09
CA LYS A 21 -10.80 13.94 13.30
C LYS A 21 -11.93 12.95 13.00
N ALA A 22 -11.83 12.20 11.90
CA ALA A 22 -12.83 11.20 11.53
C ALA A 22 -12.83 10.02 12.51
N SER A 23 -11.65 9.53 12.91
CA SER A 23 -11.52 8.47 13.91
C SER A 23 -12.15 8.85 15.25
N ASN A 24 -11.83 10.05 15.77
CA ASN A 24 -12.40 10.53 17.03
C ASN A 24 -13.93 10.65 16.97
N ARG A 25 -14.49 10.99 15.80
CA ARG A 25 -15.94 11.05 15.59
C ARG A 25 -16.58 9.66 15.63
N ILE A 26 -15.94 8.65 15.07
CA ILE A 26 -16.40 7.26 15.14
C ILE A 26 -16.43 6.80 16.60
N ASP A 27 -15.34 7.01 17.34
CA ASP A 27 -15.25 6.60 18.75
C ASP A 27 -16.34 7.24 19.62
N ASP A 28 -16.61 8.53 19.42
CA ASP A 28 -17.68 9.27 20.12
C ASP A 28 -19.07 8.71 19.78
N LEU A 29 -19.33 8.45 18.50
CA LEU A 29 -20.61 7.88 18.05
C LEU A 29 -20.80 6.44 18.54
N GLU A 30 -19.75 5.60 18.57
CA GLU A 30 -19.82 4.26 19.15
C GLU A 30 -20.13 4.30 20.65
N MET A 31 -19.52 5.24 21.38
CA MET A 31 -19.83 5.45 22.79
C MET A 31 -21.30 5.83 22.98
N HIS A 32 -21.81 6.80 22.21
CA HIS A 32 -23.23 7.16 22.22
C HIS A 32 -24.14 5.98 21.84
N ARG A 33 -23.72 5.16 20.87
CA ARG A 33 -24.48 3.99 20.41
C ARG A 33 -24.72 2.96 21.51
N ARG A 34 -23.75 2.76 22.41
CA ARG A 34 -23.85 1.86 23.57
C ARG A 34 -24.84 2.36 24.63
N HIS A 35 -25.09 3.67 24.67
CA HIS A 35 -25.99 4.31 25.62
C HIS A 35 -27.37 4.67 25.04
N ALA A 36 -27.64 4.33 23.78
CA ALA A 36 -28.93 4.59 23.15
C ALA A 36 -30.06 3.82 23.87
N THR A 37 -31.06 4.54 24.37
CA THR A 37 -32.18 3.97 25.13
C THR A 37 -33.39 3.61 24.28
N SER A 38 -33.35 3.90 22.98
CA SER A 38 -34.42 3.60 22.03
C SER A 38 -33.88 3.19 20.67
N GLU A 39 -34.68 2.43 19.93
CA GLU A 39 -34.36 1.97 18.58
C GLU A 39 -34.24 3.12 17.57
N THR A 40 -35.07 4.16 17.69
CA THR A 40 -34.97 5.36 16.85
C THR A 40 -33.67 6.12 17.09
N ALA A 41 -33.24 6.26 18.34
CA ALA A 41 -31.97 6.90 18.67
C ALA A 41 -30.78 6.05 18.18
N ALA A 42 -30.86 4.74 18.36
CA ALA A 42 -29.86 3.80 17.84
C ALA A 42 -29.71 3.93 16.32
N LYS A 43 -30.82 3.92 15.57
CA LYS A 43 -30.81 4.07 14.12
C LYS A 43 -30.20 5.40 13.66
N ALA A 44 -30.55 6.50 14.31
CA ALA A 44 -29.99 7.81 13.97
C ALA A 44 -28.48 7.91 14.24
N ILE A 45 -27.96 7.16 15.22
CA ILE A 45 -26.53 7.04 15.47
C ILE A 45 -25.88 6.12 14.43
N ASP A 46 -26.53 5.03 14.04
CA ASP A 46 -26.03 4.11 12.99
C ASP A 46 -25.88 4.85 11.64
N ASP A 47 -26.88 5.63 11.23
CA ASP A 47 -26.80 6.45 10.01
C ASP A 47 -25.64 7.48 10.07
N GLN A 48 -25.31 8.00 11.27
CA GLN A 48 -24.18 8.90 11.48
C GLN A 48 -22.84 8.18 11.51
N LEU A 49 -22.78 6.95 12.06
CA LEU A 49 -21.60 6.10 12.03
C LEU A 49 -21.24 5.76 10.59
N ASP A 50 -22.21 5.40 9.76
CA ASP A 50 -21.98 5.14 8.32
C ASP A 50 -21.37 6.37 7.63
N SER A 51 -21.89 7.57 7.90
CA SER A 51 -21.30 8.82 7.40
C SER A 51 -19.89 9.06 7.93
N ALA A 52 -19.63 8.80 9.21
CA ALA A 52 -18.32 9.01 9.82
C ALA A 52 -17.27 8.02 9.30
N TRP A 53 -17.67 6.77 9.05
CA TRP A 53 -16.84 5.77 8.39
C TRP A 53 -16.51 6.15 6.95
N ASN A 54 -17.48 6.68 6.19
CA ASN A 54 -17.21 7.22 4.86
C ASN A 54 -16.23 8.40 4.89
N ASP A 55 -16.37 9.31 5.85
CA ASP A 55 -15.42 10.42 6.05
C ASP A 55 -14.01 9.90 6.41
N TYR A 56 -13.92 8.86 7.23
CA TYR A 56 -12.67 8.22 7.63
C TYR A 56 -11.98 7.53 6.46
N GLU A 57 -12.70 6.71 5.69
CA GLU A 57 -12.14 6.05 4.51
C GLU A 57 -11.72 7.07 3.47
N LYS A 58 -12.51 8.13 3.24
CA LYS A 58 -12.13 9.24 2.36
C LYS A 58 -10.87 9.97 2.84
N ALA A 59 -10.72 10.20 4.14
CA ALA A 59 -9.54 10.83 4.71
C ALA A 59 -8.30 9.94 4.58
N ARG A 60 -8.48 8.62 4.47
CA ARG A 60 -7.41 7.63 4.34
C ARG A 60 -7.18 7.17 2.90
N THR A 61 -8.01 7.60 1.94
CA THR A 61 -7.85 7.32 0.52
C THR A 61 -6.41 7.64 0.09
N GLY A 62 -5.78 6.68 -0.57
CA GLY A 62 -4.39 6.80 -1.02
C GLY A 62 -3.31 6.47 0.01
N LEU A 63 -3.59 6.54 1.31
CA LEU A 63 -2.61 6.20 2.36
C LEU A 63 -2.44 4.69 2.53
N TYR A 64 -3.54 3.96 2.35
CA TYR A 64 -3.60 2.53 2.55
C TYR A 64 -4.62 1.89 1.60
N PHE A 65 -4.27 0.75 1.03
CA PHE A 65 -5.19 -0.09 0.28
C PHE A 65 -4.91 -1.56 0.58
N ARG A 66 -5.97 -2.35 0.68
CA ARG A 66 -5.86 -3.78 1.00
C ARG A 66 -6.64 -4.63 0.03
N LEU A 67 -5.97 -5.65 -0.51
CA LEU A 67 -6.63 -6.73 -1.21
C LEU A 67 -6.34 -8.04 -0.50
N ASN A 68 -7.35 -8.91 -0.38
CA ASN A 68 -7.08 -10.30 -0.02
C ASN A 68 -6.39 -11.03 -1.20
N ILE A 69 -5.83 -12.22 -0.96
CA ILE A 69 -5.09 -12.96 -1.99
C ILE A 69 -5.91 -13.24 -3.28
N TRP A 70 -7.22 -13.46 -3.15
CA TRP A 70 -8.09 -13.72 -4.29
C TRP A 70 -8.34 -12.45 -5.10
N ALA A 71 -8.65 -11.35 -4.42
CA ALA A 71 -8.85 -10.05 -5.03
C ALA A 71 -7.55 -9.54 -5.67
N MET A 72 -6.38 -9.76 -5.07
CA MET A 72 -5.09 -9.47 -5.71
C MET A 72 -4.83 -10.36 -6.94
N GLY A 73 -5.27 -11.62 -6.92
CA GLY A 73 -5.26 -12.49 -8.10
C GLY A 73 -6.07 -11.90 -9.26
N ALA A 74 -7.30 -11.48 -8.97
CA ALA A 74 -8.18 -10.82 -9.95
C ALA A 74 -7.59 -9.49 -10.42
N ALA A 75 -7.10 -8.65 -9.50
CA ALA A 75 -6.49 -7.36 -9.82
C ALA A 75 -5.32 -7.52 -10.78
N ARG A 76 -4.37 -8.42 -10.48
CA ARG A 76 -3.24 -8.68 -11.38
C ARG A 76 -3.67 -9.19 -12.75
N HIS A 77 -4.73 -9.97 -12.83
CA HIS A 77 -5.25 -10.44 -14.11
C HIS A 77 -5.74 -9.25 -14.95
N ILE A 78 -6.62 -8.42 -14.39
CA ILE A 78 -7.15 -7.21 -15.04
C ILE A 78 -5.99 -6.26 -15.41
N MET A 79 -5.10 -5.96 -14.47
CA MET A 79 -3.93 -5.12 -14.70
C MET A 79 -3.03 -5.64 -15.82
N ARG A 80 -2.88 -6.96 -15.96
CA ARG A 80 -2.06 -7.57 -17.02
C ARG A 80 -2.74 -7.43 -18.38
N GLU A 81 -4.04 -7.66 -18.46
CA GLU A 81 -4.80 -7.52 -19.71
C GLU A 81 -4.79 -6.08 -20.23
N ILE A 82 -4.86 -5.11 -19.32
CA ILE A 82 -4.83 -3.67 -19.63
C ILE A 82 -3.40 -3.17 -19.90
N GLY A 83 -2.39 -3.91 -19.46
CA GLY A 83 -0.97 -3.52 -19.59
C GLY A 83 -0.45 -2.62 -18.47
N MET A 84 -1.20 -2.48 -17.37
CA MET A 84 -0.76 -1.78 -16.16
C MET A 84 0.41 -2.51 -15.47
N ILE A 85 0.45 -3.84 -15.57
CA ILE A 85 1.58 -4.65 -15.11
C ILE A 85 2.23 -5.40 -16.27
N LYS A 86 3.55 -5.65 -16.16
CA LYS A 86 4.32 -6.45 -17.11
C LYS A 86 5.17 -7.48 -16.40
N ASP A 87 5.29 -8.65 -17.02
CA ASP A 87 6.16 -9.69 -16.49
C ASP A 87 7.63 -9.28 -16.66
N ALA A 88 8.40 -9.46 -15.59
CA ALA A 88 9.82 -9.19 -15.52
C ALA A 88 10.44 -10.14 -14.49
N PRO A 89 11.72 -10.52 -14.65
CA PRO A 89 12.40 -11.28 -13.62
C PRO A 89 12.51 -10.43 -12.35
N ALA A 90 12.17 -11.01 -11.21
CA ALA A 90 12.49 -10.40 -9.93
C ALA A 90 14.01 -10.31 -9.78
N PRO A 91 14.54 -9.20 -9.24
CA PRO A 91 15.97 -9.11 -8.95
C PRO A 91 16.35 -10.17 -7.91
N GLN A 92 17.58 -10.67 -8.01
CA GLN A 92 18.09 -11.58 -7.00
C GLN A 92 18.30 -10.83 -5.68
N TRP A 93 17.78 -11.38 -4.59
CA TRP A 93 18.05 -10.86 -3.26
C TRP A 93 19.51 -11.13 -2.89
N PRO A 94 20.22 -10.14 -2.32
CA PRO A 94 21.56 -10.38 -1.81
C PRO A 94 21.50 -11.41 -0.69
N THR A 95 22.54 -12.24 -0.62
CA THR A 95 22.69 -13.25 0.42
C THR A 95 23.75 -12.83 1.43
N LEU A 96 23.65 -13.30 2.67
CA LEU A 96 24.66 -13.02 3.69
C LEU A 96 26.06 -13.52 3.25
N ALA A 97 26.12 -14.66 2.57
CA ALA A 97 27.36 -15.27 2.11
C ALA A 97 28.11 -14.40 1.09
N GLU A 98 27.42 -13.63 0.25
CA GLU A 98 28.04 -12.68 -0.69
C GLU A 98 28.84 -11.56 0.01
N PHE A 99 28.58 -11.35 1.32
CA PHE A 99 29.23 -10.34 2.15
C PHE A 99 30.10 -10.96 3.26
N ASP A 100 30.45 -12.24 3.13
CA ASP A 100 31.20 -13.02 4.13
C ASP A 100 30.50 -13.10 5.51
N LEU A 101 29.16 -13.07 5.51
CA LEU A 101 28.33 -13.14 6.72
C LEU A 101 27.63 -14.51 6.81
N THR A 102 27.41 -14.97 8.04
CA THR A 102 26.61 -16.17 8.33
C THR A 102 25.28 -15.85 9.02
N HIS A 103 25.21 -14.71 9.72
CA HIS A 103 24.01 -14.22 10.40
C HIS A 103 24.13 -12.71 10.69
N LEU A 104 22.98 -12.08 10.99
CA LEU A 104 22.92 -10.77 11.64
C LEU A 104 22.61 -10.98 13.13
N PRO A 105 23.26 -10.27 14.07
CA PRO A 105 22.98 -10.38 15.50
C PRO A 105 21.53 -10.02 15.87
N GLU A 106 21.03 -8.94 15.26
CA GLU A 106 19.63 -8.55 15.21
C GLU A 106 19.40 -8.04 13.79
N ASP A 107 18.28 -8.40 13.18
CA ASP A 107 18.01 -8.12 11.78
C ASP A 107 17.18 -6.85 11.63
N PRO A 108 17.73 -5.75 11.08
CA PRO A 108 16.94 -4.55 10.83
C PRO A 108 15.75 -4.79 9.89
N ARG A 109 15.70 -5.90 9.15
CA ARG A 109 14.58 -6.24 8.29
C ARG A 109 13.31 -6.60 9.08
N ASP A 110 13.45 -7.08 10.31
CA ASP A 110 12.33 -7.30 11.22
C ASP A 110 11.74 -5.98 11.77
N HIS A 111 12.47 -4.88 11.57
CA HIS A 111 12.12 -3.53 11.99
C HIS A 111 12.42 -2.55 10.86
N PRO A 112 11.67 -2.60 9.75
CA PRO A 112 12.01 -1.86 8.52
C PRO A 112 12.01 -0.33 8.73
N GLU A 113 11.37 0.16 9.79
CA GLU A 113 11.21 1.58 10.10
C GLU A 113 11.39 1.89 11.60
N GLY A 114 11.62 3.17 11.89
CA GLY A 114 11.59 3.72 13.25
C GLY A 114 12.90 3.62 14.06
N PRO A 115 12.88 4.08 15.32
CA PRO A 115 14.08 4.24 16.14
C PRO A 115 14.77 2.91 16.49
N LYS A 116 14.01 1.80 16.46
CA LYS A 116 14.57 0.46 16.69
C LYS A 116 15.54 0.09 15.57
N ARG A 117 15.19 0.31 14.31
CA ARG A 117 16.08 0.13 13.15
C ARG A 117 17.40 0.86 13.34
N THR A 118 17.33 2.16 13.59
CA THR A 118 18.52 3.01 13.75
C THR A 118 19.40 2.57 14.92
N LYS A 119 18.79 2.06 16.00
CA LYS A 119 19.53 1.51 17.15
C LYS A 119 20.27 0.22 16.77
N ILE A 120 19.66 -0.65 15.96
CA ILE A 120 20.29 -1.89 15.49
C ILE A 120 21.43 -1.54 14.53
N GLU A 121 21.17 -0.70 13.51
CA GLU A 121 22.15 -0.31 12.48
C GLU A 121 23.44 0.29 13.08
N LYS A 122 23.33 1.06 14.18
CA LYS A 122 24.50 1.61 14.90
C LYS A 122 25.43 0.56 15.51
N GLN A 123 24.97 -0.68 15.67
CA GLN A 123 25.73 -1.78 16.26
C GLN A 123 26.32 -2.71 15.19
N LEU A 124 26.00 -2.47 13.91
CA LEU A 124 26.42 -3.33 12.82
C LEU A 124 27.84 -3.00 12.34
N THR A 125 28.52 -4.02 11.85
CA THR A 125 29.80 -3.87 11.17
C THR A 125 29.60 -3.25 9.78
N THR A 126 30.67 -2.75 9.19
CA THR A 126 30.64 -2.22 7.81
C THR A 126 30.10 -3.24 6.80
N GLN A 127 30.49 -4.51 6.91
CA GLN A 127 30.00 -5.58 6.01
C GLN A 127 28.50 -5.82 6.17
N GLN A 128 27.99 -5.80 7.40
CA GLN A 128 26.55 -5.93 7.68
C GLN A 128 25.75 -4.76 7.13
N LEU A 129 26.29 -3.54 7.24
CA LEU A 129 25.68 -2.35 6.65
C LEU A 129 25.70 -2.40 5.12
N GLN A 130 26.75 -2.93 4.49
CA GLN A 130 26.82 -3.14 3.05
C GLN A 130 25.77 -4.15 2.56
N PHE A 131 25.62 -5.28 3.27
CA PHE A 131 24.56 -6.27 2.99
C PHE A 131 23.17 -5.62 3.05
N LEU A 132 22.87 -4.86 4.10
CA LEU A 132 21.57 -4.19 4.26
C LEU A 132 21.35 -3.13 3.19
N ALA A 133 22.36 -2.34 2.85
CA ALA A 133 22.27 -1.38 1.77
C ALA A 133 21.94 -2.05 0.43
N ALA A 134 22.58 -3.19 0.12
CA ALA A 134 22.26 -3.98 -1.06
C ALA A 134 20.82 -4.53 -1.00
N TYR A 135 20.40 -5.04 0.15
CA TYR A 135 19.05 -5.57 0.34
C TYR A 135 17.98 -4.50 0.13
N TRP A 136 18.17 -3.31 0.70
CA TRP A 136 17.27 -2.19 0.50
C TRP A 136 17.27 -1.71 -0.94
N ASN A 137 18.44 -1.57 -1.58
CA ASN A 137 18.51 -1.19 -2.98
C ASN A 137 17.76 -2.17 -3.90
N THR A 138 17.77 -3.48 -3.61
CA THR A 138 16.96 -4.46 -4.34
C THR A 138 15.47 -4.14 -4.22
N ARG A 139 15.00 -3.83 -3.01
CA ARG A 139 13.60 -3.52 -2.69
C ARG A 139 13.10 -2.20 -3.30
N GLU A 140 14.00 -1.20 -3.38
CA GLU A 140 13.73 0.13 -3.95
C GLU A 140 13.88 0.17 -5.48
N GLY A 141 14.40 -0.89 -6.09
CA GLY A 141 14.81 -0.91 -7.49
C GLY A 141 13.67 -0.65 -8.46
N ASP A 142 13.94 0.20 -9.45
CA ASP A 142 13.07 0.41 -10.60
C ASP A 142 13.50 -0.52 -11.75
N ALA A 143 12.55 -1.30 -12.28
CA ALA A 143 12.83 -2.20 -13.40
C ALA A 143 12.99 -1.47 -14.76
N GLY A 144 12.77 -0.15 -14.82
CA GLY A 144 12.87 0.63 -16.05
C GLY A 144 11.72 0.39 -17.03
N LEU A 145 10.68 -0.35 -16.62
CA LEU A 145 9.53 -0.67 -17.46
C LEU A 145 8.51 0.48 -17.47
N PRO A 146 7.75 0.67 -18.56
CA PRO A 146 6.59 1.56 -18.58
C PRO A 146 5.35 0.80 -18.07
N ALA A 147 5.46 0.15 -16.92
CA ALA A 147 4.40 -0.61 -16.22
C ALA A 147 4.93 -1.04 -14.85
N ILE A 148 4.03 -1.48 -13.96
CA ILE A 148 4.43 -2.10 -12.70
C ILE A 148 5.01 -3.50 -12.97
N PRO A 149 6.24 -3.82 -12.53
CA PRO A 149 6.77 -5.17 -12.65
C PRO A 149 5.92 -6.15 -11.85
N ALA A 150 5.44 -7.21 -12.51
CA ALA A 150 4.46 -8.12 -11.91
C ALA A 150 4.92 -8.68 -10.56
N TYR A 151 6.21 -9.03 -10.43
CA TYR A 151 6.80 -9.60 -9.21
C TYR A 151 6.56 -8.75 -7.96
N LYS A 152 6.49 -7.41 -8.09
CA LYS A 152 6.24 -6.50 -6.96
C LYS A 152 4.86 -6.68 -6.33
N LEU A 153 3.90 -7.22 -7.09
CA LEU A 153 2.54 -7.51 -6.63
C LEU A 153 2.31 -9.03 -6.40
N MET A 154 3.36 -9.86 -6.47
CA MET A 154 3.23 -11.31 -6.26
C MET A 154 3.58 -11.76 -4.85
N SER A 155 4.27 -10.93 -4.07
CA SER A 155 4.74 -11.23 -2.73
C SER A 155 4.66 -10.00 -1.83
N ASN A 156 4.79 -10.26 -0.53
CA ASN A 156 4.74 -9.28 0.54
C ASN A 156 6.14 -8.90 1.03
N ASP A 157 7.11 -8.85 0.11
CA ASP A 157 8.53 -8.61 0.45
C ASP A 157 8.84 -7.12 0.65
N GLY A 158 7.81 -6.27 0.72
CA GLY A 158 7.95 -4.83 0.94
C GLY A 158 8.27 -4.02 -0.32
N TRP A 159 8.20 -4.60 -1.52
CA TRP A 159 8.58 -3.95 -2.77
C TRP A 159 8.05 -2.53 -2.90
N LEU A 160 8.91 -1.58 -3.28
CA LEU A 160 8.47 -0.25 -3.68
C LEU A 160 7.95 -0.28 -5.11
N VAL A 161 6.67 0.02 -5.31
CA VAL A 161 6.12 0.39 -6.60
C VAL A 161 6.29 1.90 -6.75
N THR A 162 7.13 2.34 -7.68
CA THR A 162 7.57 3.74 -7.76
C THR A 162 6.49 4.67 -8.33
N GLU A 163 6.67 5.99 -8.17
CA GLU A 163 5.85 7.01 -8.85
C GLU A 163 5.78 6.78 -10.37
N ARG A 164 6.92 6.46 -10.99
CA ARG A 164 7.02 6.23 -12.44
C ARG A 164 6.24 4.99 -12.87
N GLU A 165 6.36 3.90 -12.13
CA GLU A 165 5.63 2.65 -12.40
C GLU A 165 4.12 2.84 -12.21
N THR A 166 3.72 3.55 -11.15
CA THR A 166 2.32 3.90 -10.84
C THR A 166 1.71 4.78 -11.92
N THR A 167 2.44 5.82 -12.35
CA THR A 167 2.02 6.74 -13.42
C THR A 167 1.86 5.99 -14.75
N ALA A 168 2.81 5.13 -15.09
CA ALA A 168 2.72 4.32 -16.31
C ALA A 168 1.53 3.35 -16.28
N ALA A 169 1.21 2.78 -15.12
CA ALA A 169 0.01 1.97 -14.95
C ALA A 169 -1.28 2.77 -15.16
N LEU A 170 -1.38 3.98 -14.61
CA LEU A 170 -2.53 4.85 -14.83
C LEU A 170 -2.70 5.23 -16.31
N HIS A 171 -1.61 5.57 -17.01
CA HIS A 171 -1.68 5.83 -18.45
C HIS A 171 -2.14 4.61 -19.28
N ALA A 172 -1.79 3.40 -18.86
CA ALA A 172 -2.29 2.18 -19.49
C ALA A 172 -3.81 2.05 -19.31
N TRP A 173 -4.33 2.39 -18.12
CA TRP A 173 -5.78 2.44 -17.85
C TRP A 173 -6.49 3.50 -18.68
N GLU A 174 -5.94 4.71 -18.79
CA GLU A 174 -6.48 5.81 -19.62
C GLU A 174 -6.58 5.45 -21.11
N SER A 175 -5.74 4.51 -21.57
CA SER A 175 -5.73 4.04 -22.96
C SER A 175 -6.79 2.96 -23.25
N VAL A 176 -7.50 2.46 -22.23
CA VAL A 176 -8.60 1.51 -22.37
C VAL A 176 -9.83 2.22 -22.94
N THR A 177 -10.61 1.55 -23.80
CA THR A 177 -11.83 2.15 -24.34
C THR A 177 -12.86 2.40 -23.22
N PRO A 178 -13.70 3.44 -23.33
CA PRO A 178 -14.72 3.74 -22.32
C PRO A 178 -15.65 2.56 -22.02
N GLU A 179 -15.99 1.75 -23.02
CA GLU A 179 -16.84 0.57 -22.85
C GLU A 179 -16.17 -0.51 -22.00
N ALA A 180 -14.88 -0.78 -22.25
CA ALA A 180 -14.12 -1.74 -21.48
C ALA A 180 -13.87 -1.23 -20.05
N GLN A 181 -13.59 0.07 -19.88
CA GLN A 181 -13.51 0.68 -18.56
C GLN A 181 -14.82 0.51 -17.77
N ALA A 182 -15.97 0.86 -18.39
CA ALA A 182 -17.28 0.72 -17.76
C ALA A 182 -17.59 -0.74 -17.37
N GLN A 183 -17.22 -1.70 -18.22
CA GLN A 183 -17.35 -3.11 -17.91
C GLN A 183 -16.48 -3.52 -16.70
N THR A 184 -15.20 -3.17 -16.69
CA THR A 184 -14.29 -3.46 -15.57
C THR A 184 -14.83 -2.89 -14.26
N LEU A 185 -15.31 -1.64 -14.27
CA LEU A 185 -15.88 -0.97 -13.10
C LEU A 185 -17.18 -1.63 -12.62
N THR A 186 -18.00 -2.12 -13.54
CA THR A 186 -19.24 -2.85 -13.21
C THR A 186 -18.92 -4.19 -12.56
N ASP A 187 -17.94 -4.92 -13.09
CA ASP A 187 -17.56 -6.25 -12.61
C ASP A 187 -16.72 -6.21 -11.33
N ASN A 188 -16.05 -5.08 -11.06
CA ASN A 188 -15.11 -4.92 -9.96
C ASN A 188 -15.34 -3.59 -9.23
N PRO A 189 -16.32 -3.53 -8.30
CA PRO A 189 -16.67 -2.28 -7.60
C PRO A 189 -15.52 -1.64 -6.82
N TRP A 190 -14.55 -2.44 -6.36
CA TRP A 190 -13.35 -1.98 -5.64
C TRP A 190 -12.28 -1.38 -6.57
N TRP A 191 -12.45 -1.46 -7.89
CA TRP A 191 -11.46 -0.97 -8.86
C TRP A 191 -11.30 0.54 -8.83
N LEU A 192 -12.37 1.29 -8.54
CA LEU A 192 -12.27 2.76 -8.38
C LEU A 192 -11.37 3.12 -7.21
N GLU A 193 -11.55 2.50 -6.05
CA GLU A 193 -10.71 2.74 -4.87
C GLU A 193 -9.24 2.38 -5.14
N TRP A 194 -9.00 1.35 -5.96
CA TRP A 194 -7.67 1.00 -6.42
C TRP A 194 -7.05 2.10 -7.31
N LEU A 195 -7.82 2.65 -8.25
CA LEU A 195 -7.36 3.75 -9.11
C LEU A 195 -7.09 5.01 -8.29
N ASP A 196 -7.98 5.38 -7.37
CA ASP A 196 -7.78 6.51 -6.45
C ASP A 196 -6.49 6.33 -5.62
N PHE A 197 -6.22 5.11 -5.17
CA PHE A 197 -4.99 4.78 -4.46
C PHE A 197 -3.75 4.95 -5.34
N LEU A 198 -3.78 4.49 -6.59
CA LEU A 198 -2.68 4.67 -7.54
C LEU A 198 -2.47 6.15 -7.87
N GLU A 199 -3.53 6.91 -8.17
CA GLU A 199 -3.46 8.34 -8.49
C GLU A 199 -2.80 9.13 -7.37
N TYR A 200 -3.21 8.85 -6.13
CA TYR A 200 -2.60 9.46 -4.96
C TYR A 200 -1.11 9.17 -4.84
N ASN A 201 -0.69 7.93 -5.09
CA ASN A 201 0.70 7.50 -4.94
C ASN A 201 1.60 7.84 -6.13
N ALA A 202 1.02 8.16 -7.29
CA ALA A 202 1.76 8.55 -8.50
C ALA A 202 2.64 9.80 -8.31
N THR A 203 2.37 10.63 -7.29
CA THR A 203 3.11 11.88 -7.00
C THR A 203 3.69 11.93 -5.58
N ARG A 204 3.64 10.81 -4.85
CA ARG A 204 3.96 10.74 -3.41
C ARG A 204 4.94 9.63 -3.03
N GLY A 205 5.92 9.41 -3.89
CA GLY A 205 6.97 8.41 -3.70
C GLY A 205 6.57 7.00 -4.17
N GLY A 206 5.32 6.78 -4.58
CA GLY A 206 4.79 5.45 -4.86
C GLY A 206 4.24 4.78 -3.59
N PHE A 207 4.21 3.45 -3.57
CA PHE A 207 3.67 2.68 -2.46
C PHE A 207 4.44 1.37 -2.23
N ARG A 208 4.36 0.82 -1.02
CA ARG A 208 4.99 -0.45 -0.63
C ARG A 208 3.98 -1.56 -0.47
N VAL A 209 4.39 -2.80 -0.76
CA VAL A 209 3.54 -4.00 -0.74
C VAL A 209 3.96 -4.97 0.37
N HIS A 210 3.08 -5.27 1.33
CA HIS A 210 3.31 -6.03 2.56
C HIS A 210 2.26 -7.12 2.83
#